data_AF-Q6L258-F1
#
_entry.id   AF-Q6L258-F1
#
_cell.length_a   1.000
_cell.length_b   1.000
_cell.length_c   1.000
_cell.angle_alpha   90.00
_cell.angle_beta   90.00
_cell.angle_gamma   90.00
#
_symmetry.space_group_name_H-M   'P 1'
#
loop_
_entity.id
_entity.type
_entity.pdbx_description
1 polymer ?
#
loop_
_entity_poly.entity_id
_entity_poly.type
_entity_poly.pdbx_seq_one_letter_code
_entity_poly.pdbx_strand_id
1 'polypeptide(L)' 'MKERIQIEYSLNDDEYEILSILEKFGVPITVHQIHVILKFRKKEISPMKIWFILNSLTVLGLVKKYRKNSRIYEYEKA' A
#
# COMPACT_ATOMS: atom_id res chain seq x y z
N MET A 1 -8.00 -32.49 12.38
CA MET A 1 -8.29 -31.78 11.13
C MET A 1 -8.59 -30.33 11.46
N LYS A 2 -7.76 -29.39 11.01
CA LYS A 2 -8.13 -27.96 10.94
C LYS A 2 -7.89 -27.56 9.49
N GLU A 3 -8.96 -27.59 8.70
CA GLU A 3 -8.94 -27.00 7.35
C GLU A 3 -8.57 -25.52 7.53
N ARG A 4 -7.35 -25.16 7.10
CA ARG A 4 -6.97 -23.76 6.99
C ARG A 4 -7.66 -23.24 5.73
N ILE A 5 -8.72 -22.46 5.91
CA ILE A 5 -9.30 -21.68 4.82
C ILE A 5 -8.20 -20.73 4.33
N GLN A 6 -7.57 -21.06 3.20
CA GLN A 6 -6.77 -20.13 2.43
C GLN A 6 -7.76 -19.21 1.71
N ILE A 7 -8.02 -18.04 2.29
CA ILE A 7 -8.74 -16.98 1.59
C ILE A 7 -7.78 -16.46 0.52
N GLU A 8 -8.12 -16.65 -0.76
CA GLU A 8 -7.40 -16.07 -1.89
C GLU A 8 -7.68 -14.57 -1.91
N TYR A 9 -6.72 -13.77 -1.43
CA TYR A 9 -6.81 -12.31 -1.44
C TYR A 9 -6.38 -11.79 -2.83
N SER A 10 -7.32 -11.23 -3.59
CA SER A 10 -7.04 -10.56 -4.85
C SER A 10 -6.86 -9.06 -4.62
N LEU A 11 -5.73 -8.51 -5.08
CA LEU A 11 -5.46 -7.07 -5.03
C LEU A 11 -6.37 -6.34 -6.01
N ASN A 12 -6.97 -5.23 -5.58
CA ASN A 12 -7.69 -4.35 -6.49
C ASN A 12 -6.74 -3.40 -7.26
N ASP A 13 -7.25 -2.73 -8.29
CA ASP A 13 -6.46 -1.84 -9.14
C ASP A 13 -5.76 -0.69 -8.39
N ASP A 14 -6.36 -0.21 -7.30
CA ASP A 14 -5.79 0.88 -6.50
C ASP A 14 -4.67 0.37 -5.58
N GLU A 15 -4.86 -0.82 -4.99
CA GLU A 15 -3.84 -1.54 -4.23
C GLU A 15 -2.63 -1.85 -5.09
N TYR A 16 -2.85 -2.35 -6.30
CA TYR A 16 -1.79 -2.65 -7.25
C TYR A 16 -1.01 -1.40 -7.65
N GLU A 17 -1.68 -0.28 -7.94
CA GLU A 17 -1.00 0.98 -8.26
C GLU A 17 -0.17 1.49 -7.09
N ILE A 18 -0.71 1.45 -5.86
CA ILE A 18 0.02 1.91 -4.67
C ILE A 18 1.25 1.03 -4.42
N LEU A 19 1.12 -0.29 -4.56
CA LEU A 19 2.25 -1.22 -4.49
C LEU A 19 3.28 -0.93 -5.57
N SER A 20 2.85 -0.73 -6.82
CA SER A 20 3.74 -0.38 -7.94
C SER A 20 4.48 0.93 -7.71
N ILE A 21 3.85 1.92 -7.07
CA ILE A 21 4.52 3.18 -6.69
C ILE A 21 5.59 2.93 -5.63
N LEU A 22 5.26 2.17 -4.58
CA LEU A 22 6.19 1.85 -3.50
C LEU A 22 7.40 1.04 -4.01
N GLU A 23 7.15 0.03 -4.84
CA GLU A 23 8.17 -0.81 -5.45
C GLU A 23 9.10 0.01 -6.33
N LYS A 24 8.56 0.87 -7.20
CA LYS A 24 9.36 1.75 -8.09
C LYS A 24 10.20 2.76 -7.33
N PHE A 25 9.71 3.26 -6.20
CA PHE A 25 10.47 4.23 -5.40
C PHE A 25 11.64 3.55 -4.68
N GLY A 26 11.46 2.32 -4.20
CA GLY A 26 12.52 1.55 -3.52
C GLY A 26 13.02 2.16 -2.20
N VAL A 27 12.36 3.22 -1.72
CA VAL A 27 12.64 3.89 -0.45
C VAL A 27 11.33 4.26 0.24
N PRO A 28 11.34 4.40 1.57
CA PRO A 28 10.18 4.89 2.32
C PRO A 28 9.62 6.21 1.78
N ILE A 29 8.31 6.23 1.51
CA ILE A 29 7.57 7.42 1.07
C ILE A 29 6.30 7.64 1.89
N THR A 30 5.84 8.89 1.89
CA THR A 30 4.64 9.30 2.62
C THR A 30 3.36 9.07 1.84
N VAL A 31 2.23 8.96 2.55
CA VAL A 31 0.88 9.00 1.96
C VAL A 31 0.71 10.20 1.01
N HIS A 32 1.26 11.35 1.38
CA HIS A 32 1.17 12.57 0.58
C HIS A 32 1.95 12.44 -0.74
N GLN A 33 3.16 11.88 -0.72
CA GLN A 33 3.94 11.63 -1.94
C GLN A 33 3.22 10.65 -2.88
N ILE A 34 2.67 9.56 -2.34
CA ILE A 34 1.87 8.59 -3.13
C ILE A 34 0.67 9.29 -3.77
N HIS A 35 -0.04 10.13 -3.01
CA HIS A 35 -1.16 10.92 -3.51
C HIS A 35 -0.76 11.85 -4.66
N VAL A 36 0.36 12.56 -4.52
CA VAL A 36 0.89 13.45 -5.57
C VAL A 36 1.21 12.65 -6.84
N ILE A 37 1.86 11.49 -6.71
CA ILE A 37 2.20 10.62 -7.85
C ILE A 37 0.93 10.11 -8.55
N LEU A 38 -0.07 9.65 -7.80
CA LEU A 38 -1.35 9.19 -8.36
C LEU A 38 -2.07 10.32 -9.10
N LYS A 39 -2.06 11.53 -8.54
CA LYS A 39 -2.63 12.72 -9.19
C LYS A 39 -1.93 13.03 -10.52
N PHE A 40 -0.60 12.92 -10.59
CA PHE A 40 0.15 13.06 -11.84
C PHE A 40 -0.23 11.99 -12.88
N ARG A 41 -0.60 10.78 -12.44
CA ARG A 41 -1.12 9.71 -13.31
C ARG A 41 -2.61 9.86 -13.66
N LYS A 42 -3.23 11.01 -13.37
CA LYS A 42 -4.68 11.26 -13.51
C LYS A 42 -5.57 10.27 -12.74
N LYS A 43 -5.05 9.65 -11.67
CA LYS A 43 -5.85 8.85 -10.74
C LYS A 43 -6.31 9.70 -9.56
N GLU A 44 -7.62 9.78 -9.37
CA GLU A 44 -8.23 10.50 -8.25
C GLU A 44 -8.48 9.55 -7.07
N ILE A 45 -7.48 9.42 -6.21
CA ILE A 45 -7.58 8.65 -4.97
C ILE A 45 -7.33 9.60 -3.81
N SER A 46 -8.26 9.70 -2.86
CA SER A 46 -8.06 10.61 -1.72
C SER A 46 -6.89 10.16 -0.82
N PRO A 47 -6.19 11.07 -0.14
CA PRO A 47 -5.15 10.71 0.83
C PRO A 47 -5.66 9.76 1.93
N MET A 48 -6.93 9.90 2.32
CA MET A 48 -7.57 9.02 3.30
C MET A 48 -7.71 7.59 2.77
N LYS A 49 -8.13 7.42 1.51
CA LYS A 49 -8.24 6.11 0.86
C LYS A 49 -6.85 5.46 0.69
N ILE A 50 -5.83 6.23 0.30
CA ILE A 50 -4.44 5.74 0.23
C ILE A 50 -3.96 5.23 1.59
N TRP A 51 -4.23 5.99 2.66
CA TRP A 51 -3.88 5.57 4.02
C TRP A 51 -4.58 4.27 4.44
N PHE A 52 -5.87 4.12 4.13
CA PHE A 52 -6.60 2.88 4.38
C PHE A 52 -5.98 1.70 3.64
N ILE A 53 -5.75 1.84 2.33
CA ILE A 53 -5.12 0.81 1.50
C ILE A 53 -3.76 0.40 2.09
N LEU A 54 -2.91 1.36 2.43
CA LEU A 54 -1.59 1.08 2.98
C LEU A 54 -1.65 0.32 4.32
N ASN A 55 -2.63 0.63 5.18
CA ASN A 55 -2.81 -0.14 6.41
C ASN A 55 -3.29 -1.58 6.12
N SER A 56 -4.21 -1.78 5.17
CA SER A 56 -4.62 -3.12 4.74
C SER A 56 -3.44 -3.92 4.19
N LEU A 57 -2.65 -3.32 3.29
CA LEU A 57 -1.44 -3.92 2.72
C LEU A 57 -0.37 -4.21 3.79
N THR A 58 -0.31 -3.41 4.85
CA THR A 58 0.57 -3.69 6.01
C THR A 58 0.11 -4.93 6.79
N VAL A 59 -1.21 -5.12 6.97
CA VAL A 59 -1.75 -6.32 7.62
C VAL A 59 -1.48 -7.58 6.80
N LEU A 60 -1.47 -7.45 5.46
CA LEU A 60 -1.14 -8.53 4.53
C LEU A 60 0.37 -8.81 4.44
N GLY A 61 1.23 -7.98 5.06
CA GLY A 61 2.69 -8.12 5.00
C GLY A 61 3.31 -7.71 3.65
N LEU A 62 2.58 -6.97 2.81
CA LEU A 62 3.07 -6.50 1.50
C LEU A 62 3.79 -5.14 1.58
N VAL A 63 3.57 -4.41 2.67
CA VAL A 63 4.09 -3.06 2.88
C VAL A 63 4.53 -2.93 4.33
N LYS A 64 5.71 -2.36 4.53
CA LYS A 64 6.24 -2.05 5.86
C LYS A 64 5.95 -0.61 6.23
N LYS A 65 5.44 -0.42 7.45
CA LYS A 65 5.29 0.90 8.07
C LYS A 65 6.44 1.15 9.05
N TYR A 66 7.16 2.25 8.89
CA TYR A 66 8.39 2.52 9.67
C TYR A 66 8.15 2.70 11.18
N ARG A 67 7.07 3.40 11.58
CA ARG A 67 6.66 3.60 12.97
C ARG A 67 5.13 3.65 13.07
N LYS A 68 4.59 3.29 14.24
CA LYS A 68 3.14 3.30 14.51
C LYS A 68 2.47 4.64 14.15
N ASN A 69 3.18 5.76 14.39
CA ASN A 69 2.70 7.12 14.12
C ASN A 69 3.26 7.74 12.82
N SER A 70 4.15 7.07 12.09
CA SER A 70 4.66 7.63 10.83
C SER A 70 3.66 7.36 9.71
N ARG A 71 3.35 8.38 8.89
CA ARG A 71 2.63 8.20 7.63
C ARG A 71 3.57 7.80 6.48
N ILE A 72 4.62 7.04 6.81
CA ILE A 72 5.73 6.64 5.92
C ILE A 72 5.67 5.12 5.75
N TYR A 73 5.71 4.68 4.49
CA TYR A 73 5.50 3.31 4.05
C TYR A 73 6.57 2.93 3.02
N GLU A 74 6.93 1.65 2.99
CA GLU A 74 7.91 1.07 2.08
C GLU A 74 7.39 -0.28 1.59
N TYR A 75 7.69 -0.63 0.34
CA TYR A 75 7.34 -1.94 -0.20
C TYR A 75 8.12 -3.04 0.52
N GLU A 76 7.43 -4.10 0.93
CA GLU A 76 8.08 -5.27 1.51
C GLU A 76 8.17 -6.34 0.42
N LYS A 77 9.40 -6.66 0.00
CA LYS A 77 9.65 -7.69 -1.00
C LYS A 77 9.38 -9.06 -0.36
N ALA A 78 8.14 -9.53 -0.51
CA ALA A 78 7.73 -10.89 -0.15
C ALA A 78 8.50 -11.95 -0.94
#